data_AF-A0A965P676-F1
#
_entry.id   AF-A0A965P676-F1
#
_cell.length_a   1.000
_cell.length_b   1.000
_cell.length_c   1.000
_cell.angle_alpha   90.00
_cell.angle_beta   90.00
_cell.angle_gamma   90.00
#
_symmetry.space_group_name_H-M   'P 1'
#
loop_
_entity.id
_entity.type
_entity.pdbx_description
1 polymer ?
#
loop_
_entity_poly.entity_id
_entity_poly.type
_entity_poly.pdbx_seq_one_letter_code
_entity_poly.pdbx_strand_id
1 'polypeptide(L)'
;MDLLPSESLFAVAEVLTFGADKYGEHNWRKGMAWSRLYAAAQRHMVKWNAGETHDDESGMNHLAHACVNLLMLLSYDKHHPNLDDRFKE
;
A
#
# COMPACT_ATOMS: atom_id res chain seq x y z
N MET A 1 6.90 13.31 -13.93
CA MET A 1 5.64 12.76 -13.36
C MET A 1 4.50 12.81 -14.37
N ASP A 2 4.70 13.48 -15.50
CA ASP A 2 3.88 13.54 -16.70
C ASP A 2 3.55 12.19 -17.36
N LEU A 3 4.32 11.14 -17.07
CA LEU A 3 4.10 9.79 -17.63
C LEU A 3 3.20 8.88 -16.78
N LEU A 4 2.86 9.29 -15.56
CA LEU A 4 1.97 8.51 -14.70
C LEU A 4 0.51 8.82 -15.04
N PRO A 5 -0.37 7.81 -15.19
CA PRO A 5 -1.79 8.05 -15.42
C PRO A 5 -2.39 8.80 -14.22
N SER A 6 -2.90 10.02 -14.45
CA SER A 6 -3.42 10.88 -13.39
C SER A 6 -4.54 10.22 -12.58
N GLU A 7 -5.43 9.48 -13.25
CA GLU A 7 -6.52 8.75 -12.58
C GLU A 7 -5.99 7.69 -11.61
N SER A 8 -4.94 6.95 -11.99
CA SER A 8 -4.30 5.98 -11.12
C SER A 8 -3.61 6.64 -9.92
N LEU A 9 -3.01 7.82 -10.12
CA LEU A 9 -2.43 8.60 -9.03
C LEU A 9 -3.49 9.07 -8.03
N PHE A 10 -4.65 9.53 -8.50
CA PHE A 10 -5.74 9.93 -7.62
C PHE A 10 -6.28 8.76 -6.81
N ALA A 11 -6.49 7.59 -7.42
CA ALA A 11 -6.96 6.41 -6.69
C ALA A 11 -6.00 5.99 -5.56
N VAL A 12 -4.68 6.05 -5.82
CA VAL A 12 -3.66 5.77 -4.79
C VAL A 12 -3.66 6.84 -3.70
N ALA A 13 -3.82 8.12 -4.07
CA ALA A 13 -3.90 9.22 -3.11
C ALA A 13 -5.13 9.10 -2.20
N GLU A 14 -6.29 8.71 -2.74
CA GLU A 14 -7.51 8.48 -1.95
C GLU A 14 -7.32 7.39 -0.90
N VAL A 15 -6.67 6.27 -1.24
CA VAL A 15 -6.35 5.22 -0.26
C VAL A 15 -5.39 5.73 0.83
N LEU A 16 -4.39 6.54 0.46
CA LEU A 16 -3.50 7.16 1.45
C LEU A 16 -4.26 8.14 2.37
N THR A 17 -5.22 8.89 1.85
CA THR A 17 -6.09 9.78 2.63
C THR A 17 -6.97 8.97 3.59
N PHE A 18 -7.61 7.90 3.13
CA PHE A 18 -8.36 6.98 3.99
C PHE A 18 -7.46 6.42 5.12
N GLY A 19 -6.24 6.02 4.79
CA GLY A 19 -5.26 5.58 5.77
C GLY A 19 -4.85 6.67 6.76
N ALA A 20 -4.74 7.92 6.32
CA ALA A 20 -4.43 9.07 7.16
C ALA A 20 -5.57 9.36 8.16
N ASP A 21 -6.83 9.29 7.71
CA ASP A 21 -7.99 9.46 8.58
C ASP A 21 -8.06 8.35 9.64
N LYS A 22 -7.74 7.10 9.25
CA LYS A 22 -7.83 5.93 10.13
C LYS A 22 -6.65 5.79 11.10
N TYR A 23 -5.43 6.10 10.65
CA TYR A 23 -4.18 5.81 11.38
C TYR A 23 -3.35 7.05 11.73
N GLY A 24 -3.82 8.24 11.34
CA GLY A 24 -3.10 9.51 11.46
C GLY A 24 -2.24 9.82 10.25
N GLU A 25 -2.19 11.12 9.89
CA GLU A 25 -1.37 11.63 8.81
C GLU A 25 0.11 11.23 8.96
N HIS A 26 0.72 10.82 7.84
CA HIS A 26 2.13 10.42 7.77
C HIS A 26 2.56 9.31 8.76
N ASN A 27 1.64 8.62 9.45
CA ASN A 27 1.98 7.60 10.43
C ASN A 27 2.78 6.44 9.82
N TRP A 28 2.54 6.13 8.54
CA TRP A 28 3.31 5.14 7.78
C TRP A 28 4.81 5.47 7.71
N ARG A 29 5.22 6.73 7.81
CA ARG A 29 6.65 7.12 7.79
C ARG A 29 7.42 6.67 9.04
N LYS A 30 6.75 6.16 10.08
CA LYS A 30 7.42 5.56 11.25
C LYS A 30 7.98 4.18 10.95
N GLY A 31 7.61 3.58 9.81
CA GLY A 31 8.02 2.23 9.45
C GLY A 31 7.16 1.15 10.11
N MET A 32 7.16 -0.03 9.50
CA MET A 32 6.67 -1.28 10.09
C MET A 32 7.40 -2.45 9.43
N ALA A 33 7.27 -3.66 9.99
CA ALA A 33 7.82 -4.88 9.40
C ALA A 33 7.44 -4.99 7.90
N TRP A 34 8.41 -5.26 7.03
CA TRP A 34 8.19 -5.30 5.58
C TRP A 34 7.19 -6.38 5.19
N SER A 35 7.25 -7.54 5.85
CA SER A 35 6.31 -8.64 5.68
C SER A 35 4.85 -8.21 5.86
N ARG A 36 4.56 -7.23 6.74
CA ARG A 36 3.21 -6.73 6.97
C ARG A 36 2.62 -6.04 5.74
N LEU A 37 3.39 -5.15 5.12
CA LEU A 37 2.97 -4.45 3.89
C LEU A 37 2.94 -5.42 2.71
N TYR A 38 3.91 -6.33 2.61
CA TYR A 38 3.96 -7.34 1.56
C TYR A 38 2.73 -8.25 1.59
N ALA A 39 2.41 -8.80 2.77
CA ALA A 39 1.22 -9.63 2.96
C ALA A 39 -0.08 -8.86 2.70
N ALA A 40 -0.14 -7.57 3.07
CA ALA A 40 -1.30 -6.72 2.75
C ALA A 40 -1.47 -6.53 1.25
N ALA A 41 -0.40 -6.17 0.52
CA ALA A 41 -0.42 -6.05 -0.94
C ALA A 41 -0.90 -7.34 -1.60
N GLN A 42 -0.37 -8.50 -1.17
CA GLN A 42 -0.79 -9.80 -1.69
C GLN A 42 -2.28 -10.08 -1.47
N ARG A 43 -2.83 -9.78 -0.29
CA ARG A 43 -4.26 -9.98 -0.02
C ARG A 43 -5.16 -9.17 -0.96
N HIS A 44 -4.83 -7.89 -1.20
CA HIS A 44 -5.60 -7.09 -2.16
C HIS A 44 -5.45 -7.62 -3.60
N MET A 45 -4.24 -8.02 -4.01
CA MET A 45 -4.03 -8.62 -5.34
C MET A 45 -4.79 -9.94 -5.51
N VAL A 46 -4.85 -10.79 -4.49
CA VAL A 46 -5.59 -12.06 -4.52
C VAL A 46 -7.10 -11.80 -4.63
N LYS A 47 -7.65 -10.88 -3.84
CA LYS A 47 -9.08 -10.49 -3.92
C LYS A 47 -9.43 -9.93 -5.30
N TRP A 48 -8.60 -9.02 -5.83
CA TRP A 48 -8.76 -8.50 -7.18
C TRP A 48 -8.77 -9.60 -8.24
N ASN A 49 -7.81 -10.52 -8.16
CA ASN A 49 -7.72 -11.65 -9.08
C ASN A 49 -8.90 -12.64 -8.93
N ALA A 50 -9.57 -12.66 -7.78
CA ALA A 50 -10.79 -13.42 -7.53
C ALA A 50 -12.06 -12.72 -8.04
N GLY A 51 -11.96 -11.54 -8.66
CA GLY A 51 -13.09 -10.78 -9.22
C GLY A 51 -13.68 -9.72 -8.28
N GLU A 52 -13.12 -9.53 -7.08
CA GLU A 52 -13.54 -8.47 -6.15
C GLU A 52 -12.79 -7.17 -6.52
N THR A 53 -13.50 -6.18 -7.07
CA THR A 53 -12.84 -4.94 -7.54
C THR A 53 -12.55 -3.95 -6.40
N HIS A 54 -13.44 -3.87 -5.42
CA HIS A 54 -13.39 -2.87 -4.35
C HIS A 54 -13.29 -3.54 -2.99
N ASP A 55 -12.47 -2.96 -2.12
CA ASP A 55 -12.28 -3.38 -0.74
C ASP A 55 -13.54 -3.13 0.10
N ASP A 56 -13.96 -4.13 0.86
CA ASP A 56 -15.18 -4.07 1.70
C ASP A 56 -15.15 -2.95 2.74
N GLU A 57 -13.97 -2.61 3.28
CA GLU A 57 -13.85 -1.63 4.35
C GLU A 57 -13.88 -0.21 3.80
N SER A 58 -13.07 0.06 2.77
CA SER A 58 -12.90 1.43 2.26
C SER A 58 -13.79 1.75 1.05
N GLY A 59 -14.37 0.74 0.39
CA GLY A 59 -15.07 0.88 -0.90
C GLY A 59 -14.15 1.24 -2.08
N MET A 60 -12.82 1.22 -1.90
CA MET A 60 -11.84 1.65 -2.92
C MET A 60 -11.20 0.46 -3.63
N ASN A 61 -10.62 0.71 -4.81
CA ASN A 61 -10.06 -0.35 -5.65
C ASN A 61 -8.94 -1.15 -4.95
N HIS A 62 -9.00 -2.48 -5.01
CA HIS A 62 -7.96 -3.35 -4.45
C HIS A 62 -6.55 -3.08 -5.00
N LEU A 63 -6.42 -2.77 -6.30
CA LEU A 63 -5.13 -2.45 -6.88
C LEU A 63 -4.55 -1.14 -6.33
N ALA A 64 -5.39 -0.15 -5.99
CA ALA A 64 -4.93 1.08 -5.35
C ALA A 64 -4.35 0.79 -3.96
N HIS A 65 -5.03 -0.05 -3.17
CA HIS A 65 -4.49 -0.54 -1.89
C HIS A 65 -3.18 -1.31 -2.04
N ALA A 66 -3.09 -2.20 -3.02
CA ALA A 66 -1.84 -2.92 -3.30
C ALA A 66 -0.70 -1.95 -3.66
N CYS A 67 -0.96 -0.97 -4.53
CA CYS A 67 -0.01 0.07 -4.90
C CYS A 67 0.45 0.90 -3.70
N VAL A 68 -0.44 1.30 -2.80
CA VAL A 68 -0.06 2.03 -1.58
C VAL A 68 0.91 1.20 -0.73
N ASN A 69 0.62 -0.08 -0.51
CA ASN A 69 1.52 -0.97 0.23
C ASN A 69 2.89 -1.11 -0.44
N LEU A 70 2.93 -1.23 -1.77
CA LEU A 70 4.18 -1.32 -2.54
C LEU A 70 4.97 0.01 -2.54
N LEU A 71 4.29 1.16 -2.61
CA LEU A 71 4.93 2.48 -2.49
C LEU A 71 5.55 2.68 -1.11
N MET A 72 4.87 2.25 -0.05
CA MET A 72 5.44 2.26 1.30
C MET A 72 6.66 1.34 1.41
N LEU A 73 6.60 0.12 0.85
CA LEU A 73 7.76 -0.78 0.79
C LEU A 73 8.93 -0.18 0.02
N LEU A 74 8.68 0.43 -1.15
CA LEU A 74 9.70 1.12 -1.93
C LEU A 74 10.33 2.28 -1.14
N SER A 75 9.55 2.98 -0.32
CA SER A 75 10.06 3.99 0.60
C SER A 75 10.91 3.39 1.73
N TYR A 76 10.46 2.26 2.30
CA TYR A 76 11.14 1.60 3.41
C TYR A 76 12.47 0.99 3.01
N ASP A 77 12.62 0.53 1.77
CA ASP A 77 13.90 0.06 1.23
C ASP A 77 15.02 1.07 1.45
N LYS A 78 14.71 2.37 1.27
CA LYS A 78 15.64 3.46 1.51
C LYS A 78 15.67 3.95 2.97
N HIS A 79 14.52 4.06 3.62
CA HIS A 79 14.37 4.81 4.86
C HIS A 79 14.28 3.95 6.13
N HIS A 80 13.92 2.67 5.99
CA HIS A 80 13.72 1.74 7.10
C HIS A 80 14.30 0.34 6.80
N PRO A 81 15.58 0.22 6.37
CA PRO A 81 16.19 -1.08 6.09
C PRO A 81 16.33 -1.96 7.34
N ASN A 82 16.36 -1.33 8.52
CA ASN A 82 16.39 -2.03 9.82
C ASN A 82 15.06 -2.73 10.17
N LEU A 83 13.99 -2.49 9.40
CA LEU A 83 12.69 -3.15 9.56
C LEU A 83 12.45 -4.25 8.50
N ASP A 84 13.45 -4.54 7.66
CA ASP A 84 13.41 -5.62 6.68
C ASP A 84 13.50 -6.98 7.39
N ASP A 85 12.36 -7.65 7.47
CA ASP A 85 12.17 -8.97 8.06
C ASP A 85 11.96 -10.06 7.00
N ARG A 86 12.36 -9.81 5.75
CA ARG A 86 12.40 -10.86 4.73
C ARG A 86 13.31 -11.98 5.19
N PHE A 87 12.87 -13.22 4.95
CA PHE A 87 13.70 -14.38 5.19
C PHE A 87 14.99 -14.26 4.38
N LYS A 88 16.11 -14.27 5.10
CA LYS A 88 17.47 -14.31 4.57
C LYS A 88 18.08 -15.55 5.20
N GLU A 89 18.63 -16.42 4.37
CA GLU A 89 19.23 -17.70 4.76
C GLU A 89 20.23 -17.57 5.91
#